data_AF-A0A6P8S570-F1
#
_entry.id   AF-A0A6P8S570-F1
#
_cell.length_a   1.000
_cell.length_b   1.000
_cell.length_c   1.000
_cell.angle_alpha   90.00
_cell.angle_beta   90.00
_cell.angle_gamma   90.00
#
_symmetry.space_group_name_H-M   'P 1'
#
loop_
_entity.id
_entity.type
_entity.pdbx_description
1 polymer ?
#
loop_
_entity_poly.entity_id
_entity_poly.type
_entity_poly.pdbx_seq_one_letter_code
_entity_poly.pdbx_strand_id
1 'polypeptide(L)'
;MESGSRISALEAFYIGQIPPAVYYVPGFITSAEEAFLLQQVYKAPKPKWTQLSGRRLQNWGGLPHPRGMMAEKLPDWLQMYAERISSYGMFGGNIANHVLVNEYRPGEGIMPHEDGPMYFPTVTTISLGSHTLLDFYHPVGREQQRTDEQKTNQQS
;
A
#
# COMPACT_ATOMS: atom_id res chain seq x y z
N MET A 1 7.95 23.91 4.02
CA MET A 1 8.05 24.25 2.58
C MET A 1 8.79 23.17 1.77
N GLU A 2 9.57 22.26 2.37
CA GLU A 2 10.26 21.17 1.65
C GLU A 2 9.36 20.01 1.15
N SER A 3 8.20 19.78 1.75
CA SER A 3 7.32 18.65 1.38
C SER A 3 6.74 18.78 -0.03
N GLY A 4 6.41 19.99 -0.48
CA GLY A 4 5.84 20.24 -1.81
C GLY A 4 6.80 19.93 -2.96
N SER A 5 8.11 20.11 -2.75
CA SER A 5 9.15 19.82 -3.76
C SER A 5 9.46 18.34 -3.94
N ARG A 6 9.05 17.48 -2.99
CA ARG A 6 9.33 16.02 -3.05
C ARG A 6 8.18 15.27 -3.72
N ILE A 7 6.94 15.67 -3.45
CA ILE A 7 5.75 15.18 -4.18
C ILE A 7 5.83 15.58 -5.65
N SER A 8 6.35 16.78 -5.97
CA SER A 8 6.51 17.22 -7.36
C SER A 8 7.41 16.31 -8.21
N ALA A 9 8.30 15.53 -7.60
CA ALA A 9 9.10 14.54 -8.34
C ALA A 9 8.27 13.36 -8.85
N LEU A 10 7.12 13.07 -8.24
CA LEU A 10 6.22 12.01 -8.67
C LEU A 10 5.29 12.43 -9.81
N GLU A 11 5.12 13.72 -10.06
CA GLU A 11 4.27 14.23 -11.13
C GLU A 11 4.67 13.69 -12.52
N ALA A 12 5.96 13.39 -12.73
CA ALA A 12 6.45 12.74 -13.95
C ALA A 12 5.90 11.30 -14.15
N PHE A 13 5.34 10.70 -13.11
CA PHE A 13 4.81 9.34 -13.06
C PHE A 13 3.27 9.29 -12.97
N TYR A 14 2.60 10.45 -13.10
CA TYR A 14 1.14 10.50 -13.16
C TYR A 14 0.63 9.88 -14.46
N ILE A 15 -0.45 9.10 -14.38
CA ILE A 15 -1.13 8.54 -15.55
C ILE A 15 -2.49 9.24 -15.67
N GLY A 16 -2.73 9.95 -16.77
CA GLY A 16 -3.93 10.80 -16.94
C GLY A 16 -5.28 10.08 -16.93
N GLN A 17 -5.31 8.74 -17.01
CA GLN A 17 -6.54 7.93 -17.05
C GLN A 17 -6.94 7.35 -15.68
N ILE A 18 -6.17 7.61 -14.62
CA ILE A 18 -6.44 7.14 -13.26
C ILE A 18 -6.63 8.35 -12.33
N PRO A 19 -7.18 8.17 -11.11
CA PRO A 19 -7.36 9.27 -10.17
C PRO A 19 -6.05 10.06 -9.95
N PRO A 20 -6.10 11.40 -9.77
CA PRO A 20 -4.92 12.27 -9.62
C PRO A 20 -4.09 12.03 -8.34
N ALA A 21 -4.42 10.99 -7.58
CA ALA A 21 -3.70 10.54 -6.39
C ALA A 21 -2.88 9.26 -6.65
N VAL A 22 -2.88 8.72 -7.87
CA VAL A 22 -2.20 7.46 -8.21
C VAL A 22 -1.05 7.74 -9.19
N TYR A 23 0.13 7.23 -8.84
CA TYR A 23 1.35 7.37 -9.62
C TYR A 23 1.93 5.99 -9.93
N TYR A 24 2.50 5.81 -11.12
CA TYR A 24 3.14 4.58 -11.54
C TYR A 24 4.61 4.81 -11.88
N VAL A 25 5.50 4.25 -11.06
CA VAL A 25 6.95 4.41 -11.21
C VAL A 25 7.56 3.14 -11.82
N PRO A 26 7.81 3.09 -13.15
CA PRO A 26 8.45 1.95 -13.77
C PRO A 26 9.91 1.84 -13.32
N GLY A 27 10.39 0.62 -13.11
CA GLY A 27 11.80 0.38 -12.76
C GLY A 27 12.21 0.96 -11.40
N PHE A 28 11.27 1.13 -10.46
CA PHE A 28 11.58 1.62 -9.12
C PHE A 28 12.62 0.75 -8.39
N ILE A 29 12.58 -0.56 -8.66
CA ILE A 29 13.63 -1.51 -8.27
C ILE A 29 14.32 -2.04 -9.52
N THR A 30 15.61 -2.33 -9.39
CA THR A 30 16.41 -3.06 -10.37
C THR A 30 16.11 -4.56 -10.30
N SER A 31 16.45 -5.30 -11.36
CA SER A 31 16.30 -6.77 -11.37
C SER A 31 17.11 -7.46 -10.26
N ALA A 32 18.24 -6.88 -9.83
CA ALA A 32 19.04 -7.40 -8.73
C ALA A 32 18.34 -7.20 -7.37
N GLU A 33 17.74 -6.03 -7.15
CA GLU A 33 16.92 -5.75 -5.98
C GLU A 33 15.67 -6.63 -5.92
N GLU A 34 15.01 -6.87 -7.06
CA GLU A 34 13.88 -7.80 -7.15
C GLU A 34 14.30 -9.23 -6.76
N ALA A 35 15.39 -9.74 -7.33
CA ALA A 35 15.90 -11.07 -6.99
C ALA A 35 16.27 -11.17 -5.49
N PHE A 36 16.86 -10.12 -4.93
CA PHE A 36 17.16 -10.05 -3.50
C PHE A 36 15.88 -10.05 -2.65
N LEU A 37 14.88 -9.23 -2.97
CA LEU A 37 13.60 -9.18 -2.26
C LEU A 37 12.89 -10.52 -2.29
N LEU A 38 12.79 -11.16 -3.46
CA LEU A 38 12.20 -12.50 -3.61
C LEU A 38 12.95 -13.52 -2.74
N GLN A 39 14.28 -13.48 -2.73
CA GLN A 39 15.06 -14.37 -1.88
C GLN A 39 14.75 -14.18 -0.39
N GLN A 40 14.65 -12.93 0.09
CA GLN A 40 14.33 -12.64 1.49
C GLN A 40 12.90 -13.05 1.86
N VAL A 41 11.93 -12.77 0.99
CA VAL A 41 10.53 -13.18 1.14
C VAL A 41 10.43 -14.69 1.33
N TYR A 42 11.11 -15.48 0.50
CA TYR A 42 11.06 -16.95 0.58
C TYR A 42 11.95 -17.55 1.66
N LYS A 43 12.97 -16.82 2.15
CA LYS A 43 13.76 -17.20 3.34
C LYS A 43 12.98 -17.03 4.65
N ALA A 44 11.89 -16.26 4.65
CA ALA A 44 11.07 -16.09 5.85
C ALA A 44 10.60 -17.44 6.40
N PRO A 45 10.63 -17.65 7.73
CA PRO A 45 10.28 -18.92 8.33
C PRO A 45 8.78 -19.21 8.15
N LYS A 46 8.39 -20.49 8.11
CA LYS A 46 6.99 -20.92 7.90
C LYS A 46 5.95 -20.15 8.74
N PRO A 47 6.16 -19.86 10.04
CA PRO A 47 5.20 -19.12 10.85
C PRO A 47 4.95 -17.66 10.41
N LYS A 48 5.81 -17.07 9.58
CA LYS A 48 5.55 -15.73 9.01
C LYS A 48 4.51 -15.74 7.89
N TRP A 49 4.22 -16.90 7.31
CA TRP A 49 3.21 -17.06 6.29
C TRP A 49 1.86 -17.41 6.91
N THR A 50 0.86 -16.57 6.63
CA THR A 50 -0.55 -16.87 6.90
C THR A 50 -1.25 -17.18 5.58
N GLN A 51 -1.91 -18.34 5.50
CA GLN A 51 -2.76 -18.67 4.37
C GLN A 51 -4.11 -17.96 4.54
N LEU A 52 -4.50 -17.19 3.54
CA LEU A 52 -5.82 -16.56 3.44
C LEU A 52 -6.59 -17.16 2.25
N SER A 53 -7.85 -16.78 2.10
CA SER A 53 -8.63 -17.16 0.92
C SER A 53 -7.99 -16.57 -0.34
N GLY A 54 -7.47 -17.45 -1.21
CA GLY A 54 -6.90 -17.06 -2.51
C GLY A 54 -5.58 -16.29 -2.45
N ARG A 55 -4.85 -16.30 -1.34
CA ARG A 55 -3.48 -15.72 -1.25
C ARG A 55 -2.73 -16.16 0.00
N ARG A 56 -1.42 -15.94 0.02
CA ARG A 56 -0.61 -15.97 1.26
C ARG A 56 -0.15 -14.58 1.66
N LEU A 57 -0.03 -14.37 2.97
CA LEU A 57 0.35 -13.09 3.56
C LEU A 57 1.56 -13.24 4.49
N GLN A 58 2.50 -12.30 4.43
CA GLN A 58 3.42 -12.00 5.54
C GLN A 58 3.14 -10.62 6.10
N ASN A 59 3.39 -10.45 7.40
CA ASN A 59 3.27 -9.18 8.10
C ASN A 59 4.60 -8.80 8.78
N TRP A 60 5.07 -7.58 8.51
CA TRP A 60 6.30 -6.99 9.01
C TRP A 60 6.09 -5.57 9.58
N GLY A 61 6.77 -5.26 10.68
CA GLY A 61 6.81 -3.91 11.27
C GLY A 61 5.62 -3.54 12.17
N GLY A 62 4.58 -4.36 12.21
CA GLY A 62 3.42 -4.10 13.07
C GLY A 62 2.52 -5.32 13.26
N LEU A 63 2.38 -5.78 14.51
CA LEU A 63 1.47 -6.86 14.84
C LEU A 63 0.09 -6.31 15.26
N PRO A 64 -1.01 -6.81 14.69
CA PRO A 64 -2.33 -6.53 15.20
C PRO A 64 -2.44 -6.96 16.67
N HIS A 65 -2.85 -6.04 17.53
CA HIS A 65 -3.11 -6.27 18.94
C HIS A 65 -4.56 -5.83 19.25
N PRO A 66 -5.25 -6.42 20.24
CA PRO A 66 -6.59 -5.98 20.64
C PRO A 66 -6.73 -4.49 21.04
N ARG A 67 -5.62 -3.75 21.15
CA ARG A 67 -5.57 -2.33 21.54
C ARG A 67 -4.99 -1.44 20.42
N GLY A 68 -4.85 -1.96 19.20
CA GLY A 68 -4.25 -1.26 18.06
C GLY A 68 -3.09 -2.03 17.44
N MET A 69 -2.14 -1.33 16.82
CA MET A 69 -0.94 -1.94 16.23
C MET A 69 0.23 -1.86 17.21
N MET A 70 0.87 -3.01 17.48
CA MET A 70 2.14 -3.04 18.19
C MET A 70 3.26 -2.90 17.16
N ALA A 71 3.95 -1.76 17.16
CA ALA A 71 5.05 -1.50 16.25
C ALA A 71 6.24 -2.44 16.53
N GLU A 72 6.81 -2.99 15.46
CA GLU A 72 8.05 -3.76 15.48
C GLU A 72 9.06 -3.10 14.54
N LYS A 73 10.35 -3.31 14.78
CA LYS A 73 11.36 -2.86 13.82
C LYS A 73 11.17 -3.62 12.51
N LEU A 74 11.11 -2.91 11.39
CA LEU A 74 11.22 -3.55 10.08
C LEU A 74 12.59 -4.24 9.94
N PRO A 75 12.67 -5.41 9.30
CA PRO A 75 13.95 -6.00 8.98
C PRO A 75 14.69 -5.12 7.97
N ASP A 76 16.02 -5.10 8.03
CA ASP A 76 16.83 -4.13 7.26
C ASP A 76 16.59 -4.24 5.73
N TRP A 77 16.27 -5.45 5.24
CA TRP A 77 15.93 -5.70 3.83
C TRP A 77 14.61 -5.05 3.37
N LEU A 78 13.74 -4.63 4.30
CA LEU A 78 12.54 -3.81 4.02
C LEU A 78 12.76 -2.34 4.38
N GLN A 79 13.50 -2.08 5.46
CA GLN A 79 13.73 -0.73 5.99
C GLN A 79 14.29 0.22 4.91
N MET A 80 15.26 -0.24 4.11
CA MET A 80 15.85 0.59 3.05
C MET A 80 14.81 1.05 2.01
N TYR A 81 13.84 0.20 1.67
CA TYR A 81 12.79 0.53 0.70
C TYR A 81 11.73 1.42 1.33
N ALA A 82 11.38 1.18 2.59
CA ALA A 82 10.49 2.03 3.36
C ALA A 82 11.03 3.47 3.42
N GLU A 83 12.32 3.65 3.71
CA GLU A 83 12.99 4.96 3.70
C GLU A 83 13.01 5.58 2.31
N ARG A 84 13.40 4.81 1.28
CA ARG A 84 13.45 5.30 -0.10
C ARG A 84 12.09 5.78 -0.59
N ILE A 85 11.02 5.03 -0.34
CA ILE A 85 9.64 5.44 -0.68
C ILE A 85 9.23 6.67 0.13
N SER A 86 9.53 6.67 1.44
CA SER A 86 9.17 7.79 2.32
C SER A 86 9.89 9.08 1.95
N SER A 87 11.06 8.99 1.31
CA SER A 87 11.83 10.14 0.84
C SER A 87 11.07 11.01 -0.18
N TYR A 88 10.07 10.46 -0.88
CA TYR A 88 9.18 11.22 -1.77
C TYR A 88 8.18 12.11 -1.02
N GLY A 89 8.13 12.02 0.32
CA GLY A 89 7.26 12.86 1.15
C GLY A 89 5.79 12.42 1.21
N MET A 90 5.48 11.25 0.65
CA MET A 90 4.10 10.74 0.49
C MET A 90 3.41 10.41 1.82
N PHE A 91 4.18 10.15 2.88
CA PHE A 91 3.65 9.81 4.21
C PHE A 91 3.63 11.02 5.18
N GLY A 92 3.55 12.24 4.66
CA GLY A 92 3.46 13.44 5.49
C GLY A 92 4.68 13.68 6.39
N GLY A 93 5.87 13.26 5.94
CA GLY A 93 7.12 13.33 6.70
C GLY A 93 7.39 12.13 7.61
N ASN A 94 6.46 11.16 7.69
CA ASN A 94 6.69 9.90 8.40
C ASN A 94 7.45 8.89 7.52
N ILE A 95 8.03 7.88 8.17
CA ILE A 95 8.63 6.73 7.49
C ILE A 95 7.62 5.57 7.55
N ALA A 96 7.39 4.92 6.41
CA ALA A 96 6.60 3.69 6.37
C ALA A 96 7.18 2.66 7.35
N ASN A 97 6.33 2.12 8.21
CA ASN A 97 6.74 1.24 9.30
C ASN A 97 6.00 -0.11 9.29
N HIS A 98 5.13 -0.32 8.31
CA HIS A 98 4.33 -1.53 8.18
C HIS A 98 4.36 -2.03 6.74
N VAL A 99 4.65 -3.32 6.57
CA VAL A 99 4.74 -3.95 5.25
C VAL A 99 3.97 -5.27 5.26
N LEU A 100 3.11 -5.41 4.26
CA LEU A 100 2.42 -6.65 3.94
C LEU A 100 3.00 -7.24 2.66
N VAL A 101 3.49 -8.48 2.73
CA VAL A 101 3.88 -9.24 1.53
C VAL A 101 2.71 -10.12 1.15
N ASN A 102 2.11 -9.86 -0.01
CA ASN A 102 1.04 -10.68 -0.55
C ASN A 102 1.58 -11.54 -1.69
N GLU A 103 1.34 -12.84 -1.64
CA GLU A 103 1.65 -13.77 -2.73
C GLU A 103 0.37 -14.33 -3.34
N TYR A 104 0.31 -14.29 -4.67
CA TYR A 104 -0.78 -14.80 -5.49
C TYR A 104 -0.23 -15.77 -6.54
N ARG A 105 -0.90 -16.90 -6.72
CA ARG A 105 -0.69 -17.86 -7.80
C ARG A 105 -1.50 -17.45 -9.05
N PRO A 106 -1.23 -18.05 -10.22
CA PRO A 106 -2.08 -17.84 -11.38
C PRO A 106 -3.57 -18.11 -11.07
N GLY A 107 -4.42 -17.12 -11.34
CA GLY A 107 -5.86 -17.17 -11.05
C GLY A 107 -6.27 -16.70 -9.65
N GLU A 108 -5.32 -16.36 -8.78
CA GLU A 108 -5.58 -15.78 -7.47
C GLU A 108 -5.65 -14.24 -7.52
N GLY A 109 -6.29 -13.65 -6.51
CA GLY A 109 -6.46 -12.20 -6.38
C GLY A 109 -7.10 -11.83 -5.04
N ILE A 110 -7.42 -10.56 -4.87
CA ILE A 110 -8.17 -10.07 -3.71
C ILE A 110 -9.41 -9.30 -4.18
N MET A 111 -10.52 -9.50 -3.46
CA MET A 111 -11.77 -8.76 -3.68
C MET A 111 -11.58 -7.26 -3.47
N PRO A 112 -12.39 -6.40 -4.12
CA PRO A 112 -12.37 -4.95 -3.87
C PRO A 112 -12.53 -4.62 -2.37
N HIS A 113 -11.66 -3.78 -1.84
CA HIS A 113 -11.64 -3.35 -0.44
C HIS A 113 -10.93 -1.99 -0.30
N GLU A 114 -11.13 -1.34 0.85
CA GLU A 114 -10.33 -0.20 1.29
C GLU A 114 -9.37 -0.66 2.40
N ASP A 115 -8.21 0.00 2.51
CA ASP A 115 -7.30 -0.20 3.64
C ASP A 115 -7.95 0.30 4.94
N GLY A 116 -7.64 -0.38 6.04
CA GLY A 116 -8.25 -0.07 7.35
C GLY A 116 -7.91 1.34 7.86
N PRO A 117 -8.78 1.94 8.69
CA PRO A 117 -8.64 3.33 9.15
C PRO A 117 -7.43 3.58 10.07
N MET A 118 -6.68 2.54 10.44
CA MET A 118 -5.45 2.68 11.22
C MET A 118 -4.23 3.08 10.36
N TYR A 119 -4.32 2.96 9.04
CA TYR A 119 -3.23 3.31 8.16
C TYR A 119 -3.23 4.80 7.81
N PHE A 120 -2.04 5.33 7.55
CA PHE A 120 -1.91 6.63 6.91
C PHE A 120 -2.65 6.60 5.56
N PRO A 121 -3.32 7.68 5.11
CA PRO A 121 -4.16 7.69 3.90
C PRO A 121 -3.34 7.70 2.59
N THR A 122 -2.28 6.89 2.53
CA THR A 122 -1.43 6.67 1.38
C THR A 122 -0.81 5.28 1.50
N VAL A 123 -0.89 4.50 0.42
CA VAL A 123 -0.29 3.17 0.31
C VAL A 123 0.65 3.15 -0.89
N THR A 124 1.70 2.35 -0.79
CA THR A 124 2.67 2.13 -1.86
C THR A 124 2.86 0.63 -2.07
N THR A 125 2.91 0.21 -3.32
CA THR A 125 3.08 -1.21 -3.68
C THR A 125 4.30 -1.38 -4.58
N ILE A 126 5.15 -2.34 -4.24
CA ILE A 126 6.20 -2.85 -5.13
C ILE A 126 5.74 -4.24 -5.60
N SER A 127 5.48 -4.41 -6.89
CA SER A 127 5.20 -5.72 -7.49
C SER A 127 6.50 -6.46 -7.78
N LEU A 128 6.52 -7.77 -7.55
CA LEU A 128 7.66 -8.66 -7.78
C LEU A 128 7.22 -9.89 -8.59
N GLY A 129 8.14 -10.45 -9.38
CA GLY A 129 8.04 -11.78 -10.00
C GLY A 129 7.18 -11.85 -11.27
N SER A 130 6.06 -11.14 -11.33
CA SER A 130 5.22 -11.04 -12.54
C SER A 130 4.54 -9.68 -12.66
N HIS A 131 3.97 -9.43 -13.84
CA HIS A 131 3.06 -8.30 -14.03
C HIS A 131 1.85 -8.40 -13.09
N THR A 132 1.27 -7.25 -12.74
CA THR A 132 0.10 -7.14 -11.84
C THR A 132 -0.94 -6.24 -12.50
N LEU A 133 -2.21 -6.55 -12.27
CA LEU A 133 -3.34 -5.69 -12.60
C LEU A 133 -3.94 -5.14 -11.30
N LEU A 134 -4.17 -3.82 -11.26
CA LEU A 134 -4.86 -3.15 -10.16
C LEU A 134 -6.10 -2.45 -10.74
N ASP A 135 -7.27 -2.87 -10.29
CA ASP A 135 -8.54 -2.24 -10.65
C ASP A 135 -9.00 -1.30 -9.53
N PHE A 136 -9.25 -0.04 -9.89
CA PHE A 136 -9.79 0.96 -8.97
C PHE A 136 -11.28 1.16 -9.23
N TYR A 137 -12.08 1.08 -8.17
CA TYR A 137 -13.53 1.20 -8.24
C TYR A 137 -14.01 2.42 -7.45
N HIS A 138 -15.12 3.00 -7.89
CA HIS A 138 -15.84 3.97 -7.09
C HIS A 138 -16.75 3.24 -6.09
N PRO A 139 -16.76 3.61 -4.80
CA PRO A 139 -17.67 3.02 -3.83
C PRO A 139 -19.12 3.20 -4.26
N VAL A 140 -19.90 2.12 -4.24
CA VAL A 140 -21.34 2.18 -4.52
C VAL A 140 -22.03 2.85 -3.32
N GLY A 141 -22.65 4.03 -3.52
CA GLY A 141 -23.56 4.65 -2.55
C GLY A 141 -23.03 5.87 -1.76
N ARG A 142 -21.78 6.35 -1.94
CA ARG A 142 -21.31 7.58 -1.27
C ARG A 142 -22.01 8.87 -1.77
N GLU A 143 -22.57 8.86 -2.97
CA GLU A 143 -23.38 9.98 -3.48
C GLU A 143 -24.77 10.05 -2.84
N GLN A 144 -25.41 8.90 -2.53
CA GLN A 144 -26.70 8.89 -1.82
C GLN A 144 -26.58 9.46 -0.40
N GLN A 145 -25.51 9.12 0.33
CA GLN A 145 -25.35 9.60 1.72
C GLN A 145 -25.18 11.12 1.82
N ARG A 146 -24.45 11.77 0.91
CA ARG A 146 -24.34 13.25 0.89
C ARG A 146 -25.65 13.93 0.51
N THR A 147 -26.44 13.35 -0.40
CA THR A 147 -27.75 13.92 -0.77
C THR A 147 -28.80 13.76 0.32
N ASP A 148 -28.69 12.73 1.16
CA ASP A 148 -29.63 12.52 2.27
C ASP A 148 -29.28 13.42 3.47
N GLU A 149 -28.01 13.59 3.81
CA GLU A 149 -27.57 14.54 4.86
C GLU A 149 -27.89 16.01 4.51
N GLN A 150 -27.77 16.40 3.24
CA GLN A 150 -28.12 17.76 2.79
C GLN A 150 -29.64 18.03 2.80
N LYS A 151 -30.48 16.99 2.67
CA LYS A 151 -31.94 17.12 2.77
C LYS A 151 -32.39 17.20 4.22
N THR A 152 -31.75 16.49 5.14
CA THR A 152 -32.08 16.54 6.58
C THR A 152 -31.74 17.91 7.20
N ASN A 153 -30.65 18.57 6.76
CA ASN A 153 -30.25 19.88 7.27
C ASN A 153 -31.00 21.09 6.66
N GLN A 154 -31.88 20.88 5.68
CA GLN A 154 -32.75 21.95 5.11
C GLN A 154 -34.19 21.88 5.63
N GLN A 155 -34.51 20.91 6.49
CA GLN A 155 -35.85 20.73 7.08
C GLN A 155 -35.85 20.89 8.61
N SER A 156 -34.79 21.46 9.20
CA SER A 156 -34.73 21.84 10.63
C SER A 156 -34.74 23.35 10.80
#